data_AF-A0A1X7KBB5-F1
#
_entry.id   AF-A0A1X7KBB5-F1
#
_cell.length_a   1.000
_cell.length_b   1.000
_cell.length_c   1.000
_cell.angle_alpha   90.00
_cell.angle_beta   90.00
_cell.angle_gamma   90.00
#
_symmetry.space_group_name_H-M   'P 1'
#
loop_
_entity.id
_entity.type
_entity.pdbx_description
1 polymer ?
#
loop_
_entity_poly.entity_id
_entity_poly.type
_entity_poly.pdbx_seq_one_letter_code
_entity_poly.pdbx_strand_id
1 'polypeptide(L)'
;MKIILKSSAVLFSVLVMSCGGKEEKKKEGFSVDRAKTTTEQPAPTPAASDVKPSETIDLTNKGVGPITSVTLAAEVDQEMAKKGEEVYNQMCLACHRVDKKFIGPAPKGILERRSPEWVMNMILNPEVMVKEDPLAKALLAEFNGAPMANQSLTEEQARAVLEYFRTL
;
A
#
# COMPACT_ATOMS: atom_id res chain seq x y z
N MET A 1 41.26 -14.36 -35.08
CA MET A 1 42.21 -13.24 -35.02
C MET A 1 42.09 -12.57 -33.66
N LYS A 2 43.22 -12.43 -32.94
CA LYS A 2 43.38 -11.67 -31.68
C LYS A 2 43.85 -10.25 -32.03
N ILE A 3 43.23 -9.20 -31.48
CA ILE A 3 43.76 -7.81 -31.36
C ILE A 3 42.93 -7.18 -30.20
N ILE A 4 43.32 -7.14 -28.92
CA ILE A 4 44.35 -6.41 -28.15
C ILE A 4 44.33 -4.85 -28.26
N LEU A 5 44.38 -4.18 -27.08
CA LEU A 5 44.96 -2.84 -26.78
C LEU A 5 44.01 -1.63 -27.02
N LYS A 6 43.82 -0.56 -26.20
CA LYS A 6 44.53 0.08 -25.06
C LYS A 6 43.58 0.95 -24.22
N SER A 7 43.95 1.13 -22.96
CA SER A 7 43.50 2.15 -22.00
C SER A 7 43.57 3.59 -22.52
N SER A 8 42.68 4.46 -22.02
CA SER A 8 43.00 5.87 -21.77
C SER A 8 42.03 6.46 -20.74
N ALA A 9 42.55 6.64 -19.52
CA ALA A 9 41.96 7.49 -18.51
C ALA A 9 42.21 8.96 -18.89
N VAL A 10 41.17 9.81 -18.84
CA VAL A 10 41.34 11.26 -18.88
C VAL A 10 40.61 11.86 -17.69
N LEU A 11 41.42 12.22 -16.70
CA LEU A 11 41.11 13.09 -15.58
C LEU A 11 41.07 14.53 -16.11
N PHE A 12 40.00 15.28 -15.87
CA PHE A 12 40.01 16.73 -16.09
C PHE A 12 39.46 17.43 -14.84
N SER A 13 40.39 17.76 -13.93
CA SER A 13 40.17 18.72 -12.85
C SER A 13 40.26 20.13 -13.42
N VAL A 14 39.24 20.94 -13.21
CA VAL A 14 39.34 22.41 -13.27
C VAL A 14 38.76 22.99 -11.99
N LEU A 15 39.66 23.41 -11.11
CA LEU A 15 39.40 24.36 -10.04
C LEU A 15 39.20 25.75 -10.65
N VAL A 16 38.16 26.46 -10.22
CA VAL A 16 38.19 27.93 -10.17
C VAL A 16 37.70 28.38 -8.79
N MET A 17 38.67 28.93 -8.05
CA MET A 17 38.44 29.74 -6.86
C MET A 17 37.74 31.04 -7.27
N SER A 18 36.69 31.42 -6.55
CA SER A 18 36.24 32.81 -6.48
C SER A 18 35.88 33.13 -5.04
N CYS A 19 36.56 34.13 -4.49
CA CYS A 19 36.47 34.59 -3.11
C CYS A 19 36.16 36.10 -3.16
N GLY A 20 35.22 36.55 -2.33
CA GLY A 20 35.20 37.93 -1.79
C GLY A 20 34.15 38.90 -2.36
N GLY A 21 33.30 39.44 -1.47
CA GLY A 21 32.50 40.64 -1.76
C GLY A 21 31.33 40.84 -0.78
N LYS A 22 31.59 41.55 0.33
CA LYS A 22 30.62 42.03 1.33
C LYS A 22 30.22 43.47 0.98
N GLU A 23 28.92 43.78 0.89
CA GLU A 23 28.26 44.96 1.50
C GLU A 23 26.79 45.14 1.06
N GLU A 24 26.03 45.76 1.98
CA GLU A 24 24.57 45.85 2.10
C GLU A 24 23.95 46.95 1.22
N LYS A 25 22.68 46.76 0.77
CA LYS A 25 21.64 47.83 0.75
C LYS A 25 20.22 47.24 0.83
N LYS A 26 19.37 48.02 1.50
CA LYS A 26 18.05 47.75 2.10
C LYS A 26 16.85 48.00 1.16
N LYS A 27 15.75 47.28 1.47
CA LYS A 27 14.29 47.57 1.30
C LYS A 27 13.77 47.55 -0.15
N GLU A 28 12.58 47.02 -0.48
CA GLU A 28 11.26 47.03 0.18
C GLU A 28 10.55 45.67 -0.07
N GLY A 29 9.72 45.10 0.81
CA GLY A 29 8.39 45.57 1.15
C GLY A 29 7.31 44.63 0.57
N PHE A 30 7.09 43.46 1.19
CA PHE A 30 5.87 42.66 0.97
C PHE A 30 5.49 41.98 2.29
N SER A 31 4.58 42.62 3.03
CA SER A 31 3.92 42.06 4.20
C SER A 31 2.66 41.35 3.76
N VAL A 32 2.56 40.03 4.00
CA VAL A 32 1.28 39.33 3.94
C VAL A 32 0.76 39.18 5.36
N ASP A 33 -0.43 39.74 5.55
CA ASP A 33 -1.23 39.71 6.76
C ASP A 33 -1.39 38.28 7.29
N ARG A 34 -0.99 38.11 8.55
CA ARG A 34 -1.27 36.92 9.34
C ARG A 34 -2.77 36.87 9.64
N ALA A 35 -3.53 36.26 8.72
CA ALA A 35 -4.89 35.87 9.00
C ALA A 35 -4.90 34.92 10.20
N LYS A 36 -5.62 35.34 11.23
CA LYS A 36 -5.85 34.64 12.48
C LYS A 36 -6.76 33.44 12.20
N THR A 37 -6.18 32.28 11.90
CA THR A 37 -6.94 31.04 11.88
C THR A 37 -7.25 30.64 13.31
N THR A 38 -8.54 30.70 13.64
CA THR A 38 -9.21 30.09 14.78
C THR A 38 -8.56 28.75 15.14
N THR A 39 -8.12 28.64 16.39
CA THR A 39 -7.73 27.39 17.03
C THR A 39 -8.95 26.46 17.03
N GLU A 40 -9.03 25.60 16.02
CA GLU A 40 -9.90 24.43 16.06
C GLU A 40 -9.25 23.44 17.03
N GLN A 41 -9.95 23.20 18.13
CA GLN A 41 -9.63 22.19 19.11
C GLN A 41 -9.41 20.86 18.39
N PRO A 42 -8.28 20.16 18.59
CA PRO A 42 -8.14 18.80 18.09
C PRO A 42 -9.30 17.99 18.67
N ALA A 43 -10.12 17.41 17.80
CA ALA A 43 -10.97 16.29 18.18
C ALA A 43 -10.10 15.29 18.95
N PRO A 44 -10.61 14.67 20.03
CA PRO A 44 -9.81 13.77 20.84
C PRO A 44 -9.24 12.71 19.92
N THR A 45 -7.91 12.69 19.79
CA THR A 45 -7.18 11.56 19.23
C THR A 45 -7.72 10.32 19.96
N PRO A 46 -8.39 9.38 19.27
CA PRO A 46 -8.65 8.09 19.88
C PRO A 46 -7.29 7.58 20.33
N ALA A 47 -7.18 7.24 21.61
CA ALA A 47 -5.96 6.69 22.20
C ALA A 47 -5.31 5.74 21.19
N ALA A 48 -4.01 5.92 20.94
CA ALA A 48 -3.25 5.04 20.07
C ALA A 48 -3.52 3.61 20.52
N SER A 49 -4.33 2.90 19.72
CA SER A 49 -4.58 1.49 19.92
C SER A 49 -3.26 0.79 19.63
N ASP A 50 -2.73 0.04 20.60
CA ASP A 50 -1.51 -0.76 20.42
C ASP A 50 -1.67 -1.89 19.37
N VAL A 51 -2.86 -2.04 18.78
CA VAL A 51 -3.18 -3.03 17.76
C VAL A 51 -2.63 -2.62 16.39
N LYS A 52 -1.91 -3.54 15.74
CA LYS A 52 -1.37 -3.28 14.39
C LYS A 52 -2.50 -3.17 13.36
N PRO A 53 -2.34 -2.37 12.29
CA PRO A 53 -3.33 -2.31 11.21
C PRO A 53 -3.73 -3.68 10.64
N SER A 54 -2.78 -4.60 10.48
CA SER A 54 -3.01 -5.99 10.03
C SER A 54 -3.83 -6.85 10.98
N GLU A 55 -3.90 -6.47 12.26
CA GLU A 55 -4.61 -7.17 13.34
C GLU A 55 -5.94 -6.48 13.71
N THR A 56 -6.15 -5.22 13.32
CA THR A 56 -7.40 -4.48 13.53
C THR A 56 -8.59 -5.25 12.98
N ILE A 57 -9.68 -5.39 13.72
CA ILE A 57 -10.92 -6.01 13.24
C ILE A 57 -11.84 -4.91 12.73
N ASP A 58 -12.17 -4.95 11.43
CA ASP A 58 -13.18 -4.08 10.82
C ASP A 58 -13.97 -4.86 9.77
N LEU A 59 -15.15 -5.31 10.18
CA LEU A 59 -16.08 -6.06 9.33
C LEU A 59 -17.13 -5.16 8.66
N THR A 60 -17.09 -3.85 8.93
CA THR A 60 -18.09 -2.89 8.43
C THR A 60 -17.57 -2.10 7.23
N ASN A 61 -16.26 -1.83 7.21
CA ASN A 61 -15.62 -1.19 6.09
C ASN A 61 -15.56 -2.14 4.89
N LYS A 62 -16.07 -1.68 3.74
CA LYS A 62 -16.06 -2.40 2.45
C LYS A 62 -14.94 -1.94 1.52
N GLY A 63 -14.18 -0.93 1.92
CA GLY A 63 -13.16 -0.28 1.11
C GLY A 63 -13.76 0.60 0.01
N VAL A 64 -12.96 0.85 -1.02
CA VAL A 64 -13.27 1.68 -2.16
C VAL A 64 -13.12 0.85 -3.44
N GLY A 65 -14.24 0.54 -4.09
CA GLY A 65 -14.22 -0.24 -5.32
C GLY A 65 -15.60 -0.70 -5.79
N PRO A 66 -15.65 -1.50 -6.85
CA PRO A 66 -16.90 -1.94 -7.48
C PRO A 66 -17.67 -2.95 -6.62
N ILE A 67 -17.01 -3.64 -5.69
CA ILE A 67 -17.64 -4.68 -4.87
C ILE A 67 -18.34 -4.01 -3.68
N THR A 68 -19.66 -3.89 -3.78
CA THR A 68 -20.50 -3.23 -2.76
C THR A 68 -21.25 -4.22 -1.88
N SER A 69 -21.37 -5.47 -2.31
CA SER A 69 -22.06 -6.54 -1.58
C SER A 69 -21.51 -7.89 -1.99
N VAL A 70 -21.25 -8.77 -1.02
CA VAL A 70 -20.91 -10.18 -1.26
C VAL A 70 -21.75 -11.05 -0.34
N THR A 71 -22.43 -12.04 -0.91
CA THR A 71 -23.11 -13.08 -0.15
C THR A 71 -22.26 -14.34 -0.16
N LEU A 72 -21.85 -14.80 1.02
CA LEU A 72 -21.17 -16.08 1.20
C LEU A 72 -22.19 -17.15 1.57
N ALA A 73 -22.14 -18.30 0.90
CA ALA A 73 -22.93 -19.46 1.28
C ALA A 73 -22.48 -19.99 2.65
N ALA A 74 -23.34 -20.72 3.36
CA ALA A 74 -22.98 -21.31 4.66
C ALA A 74 -21.77 -22.24 4.53
N GLU A 75 -21.79 -23.11 3.52
CA GLU A 75 -20.70 -24.02 3.22
C GLU A 75 -19.69 -23.40 2.24
N VAL A 76 -18.47 -23.93 2.27
CA VAL A 76 -17.43 -23.57 1.30
C VAL A 76 -17.62 -24.37 0.01
N ASP A 77 -17.65 -23.67 -1.13
CA ASP A 77 -17.56 -24.29 -2.43
C ASP A 77 -16.12 -24.75 -2.69
N GLN A 78 -15.90 -26.07 -2.56
CA GLN A 78 -14.58 -26.67 -2.69
C GLN A 78 -13.98 -26.53 -4.10
N GLU A 79 -14.81 -26.50 -5.15
CA GLU A 79 -14.31 -26.35 -6.52
C GLU A 79 -13.85 -24.91 -6.75
N MET A 80 -14.62 -23.93 -6.30
CA MET A 80 -14.25 -22.52 -6.35
C MET A 80 -13.04 -22.22 -5.47
N ALA A 81 -12.97 -22.78 -4.27
CA ALA A 81 -11.81 -22.63 -3.39
C ALA A 81 -10.53 -23.19 -4.03
N LYS A 82 -10.60 -24.35 -4.70
CA LYS A 82 -9.46 -24.90 -5.44
C LYS A 82 -9.00 -23.98 -6.58
N LYS A 83 -9.93 -23.42 -7.36
CA LYS A 83 -9.60 -22.40 -8.39
C LYS A 83 -8.95 -21.17 -7.76
N GLY A 84 -9.45 -20.74 -6.60
CA GLY A 84 -8.89 -19.65 -5.82
C GLY A 84 -7.46 -19.90 -5.35
N GLU A 85 -7.17 -21.12 -4.89
CA GLU A 85 -5.83 -21.55 -4.50
C GLU A 85 -4.86 -21.48 -5.69
N GLU A 86 -5.27 -21.97 -6.86
CA GLU A 86 -4.47 -21.90 -8.09
C GLU A 86 -4.13 -20.45 -8.46
N VAL A 87 -5.11 -19.55 -8.41
CA VAL A 87 -4.89 -18.11 -8.64
C VAL A 87 -3.98 -17.50 -7.58
N TYR A 88 -4.19 -17.80 -6.29
CA TYR A 88 -3.35 -17.32 -5.20
C TYR A 88 -1.88 -17.76 -5.37
N ASN A 89 -1.68 -19.02 -5.77
CA ASN A 89 -0.35 -19.58 -6.00
C ASN A 89 0.40 -18.88 -7.14
N GLN A 90 -0.32 -18.48 -8.18
CA GLN A 90 0.27 -17.79 -9.34
C GLN A 90 0.50 -16.29 -9.07
N MET A 91 -0.44 -15.64 -8.40
CA MET A 91 -0.53 -14.17 -8.38
C MET A 91 -0.15 -13.53 -7.03
N CYS A 92 -0.21 -14.28 -5.93
CA CYS A 92 -0.11 -13.72 -4.58
C CYS A 92 1.10 -14.23 -3.78
N LEU A 93 1.56 -15.45 -4.06
CA LEU A 93 2.67 -16.07 -3.31
C LEU A 93 4.01 -15.33 -3.43
N ALA A 94 4.19 -14.47 -4.43
CA ALA A 94 5.36 -13.61 -4.50
C ALA A 94 5.49 -12.71 -3.26
N CYS A 95 4.36 -12.29 -2.67
CA CYS A 95 4.31 -11.31 -1.59
C CYS A 95 3.69 -11.82 -0.29
N HIS A 96 2.78 -12.79 -0.37
CA HIS A 96 2.03 -13.29 0.78
C HIS A 96 2.47 -14.70 1.18
N ARG A 97 2.51 -14.96 2.48
CA ARG A 97 2.56 -16.31 3.05
C ARG A 97 1.26 -16.51 3.81
N VAL A 98 0.67 -17.70 3.69
CA VAL A 98 -0.65 -18.01 4.24
C VAL A 98 -0.74 -17.68 5.73
N ASP A 99 0.27 -18.03 6.51
CA ASP A 99 0.25 -18.09 7.97
C ASP A 99 1.13 -17.04 8.67
N LYS A 100 1.90 -16.25 7.92
CA LYS A 100 2.85 -15.30 8.51
C LYS A 100 3.06 -14.05 7.65
N LYS A 101 3.46 -12.97 8.32
CA LYS A 101 3.96 -11.76 7.66
C LYS A 101 5.13 -12.09 6.74
N PHE A 102 5.10 -11.53 5.53
CA PHE A 102 6.21 -11.54 4.59
C PHE A 102 6.41 -10.14 4.01
N ILE A 103 6.29 -9.97 2.69
CA ILE A 103 6.21 -8.65 2.05
C ILE A 103 4.83 -8.03 2.33
N GLY A 104 3.77 -8.84 2.24
CA GLY A 104 2.42 -8.49 2.63
C GLY A 104 1.93 -9.22 3.89
N PRO A 105 0.73 -8.89 4.38
CA PRO A 105 0.08 -9.56 5.51
C PRO A 105 -0.28 -11.02 5.21
N ALA A 106 -0.46 -11.83 6.25
CA ALA A 106 -0.98 -13.18 6.11
C ALA A 106 -2.49 -13.15 5.77
N PRO A 107 -2.97 -13.91 4.77
CA PRO A 107 -4.41 -14.02 4.46
C PRO A 107 -5.18 -14.99 5.36
N LYS A 108 -4.51 -15.88 6.11
CA LYS A 108 -5.21 -16.81 7.02
C LYS A 108 -6.09 -16.06 8.02
N GLY A 109 -7.35 -16.50 8.16
CA GLY A 109 -8.36 -15.86 9.01
C GLY A 109 -8.72 -14.43 8.60
N ILE A 110 -8.44 -13.99 7.36
CA ILE A 110 -8.70 -12.59 6.95
C ILE A 110 -10.16 -12.18 7.11
N LEU A 111 -11.11 -13.12 6.94
CA LEU A 111 -12.54 -12.87 7.07
C LEU A 111 -13.02 -12.73 8.52
N GLU A 112 -12.16 -13.01 9.50
CA GLU A 112 -12.42 -12.68 10.91
C GLU A 112 -12.15 -11.19 11.20
N ARG A 113 -11.41 -10.51 10.32
CA ARG A 113 -10.92 -9.15 10.54
C ARG A 113 -11.23 -8.17 9.42
N ARG A 114 -11.69 -8.63 8.25
CA ARG A 114 -12.09 -7.79 7.10
C ARG A 114 -13.41 -8.29 6.52
N SER A 115 -14.22 -7.36 6.03
CA SER A 115 -15.39 -7.73 5.22
C SER A 115 -14.96 -8.43 3.91
N PRO A 116 -15.79 -9.34 3.37
CA PRO A 116 -15.53 -9.97 2.08
C PRO A 116 -15.37 -8.95 0.94
N GLU A 117 -16.17 -7.88 0.95
CA GLU A 117 -16.09 -6.79 -0.02
C GLU A 117 -14.76 -6.07 0.03
N TRP A 118 -14.26 -5.76 1.25
CA TRP A 118 -12.97 -5.10 1.41
C TRP A 118 -11.84 -5.96 0.86
N VAL A 119 -11.87 -7.27 1.12
CA VAL A 119 -10.86 -8.21 0.60
C VAL A 119 -10.87 -8.23 -0.93
N MET A 120 -12.05 -8.34 -1.55
CA MET A 120 -12.15 -8.33 -3.02
C MET A 120 -11.74 -6.97 -3.61
N ASN A 121 -12.15 -5.85 -3.01
CA ASN A 121 -11.75 -4.51 -3.48
C ASN A 121 -10.24 -4.29 -3.34
N MET A 122 -9.60 -4.80 -2.29
CA MET A 122 -8.14 -4.76 -2.15
C MET A 122 -7.42 -5.58 -3.22
N ILE A 123 -7.98 -6.73 -3.62
CA ILE A 123 -7.43 -7.57 -4.69
C ILE A 123 -7.59 -6.90 -6.06
N LEU A 124 -8.75 -6.31 -6.35
CA LEU A 124 -9.11 -5.78 -7.66
C LEU A 124 -8.59 -4.35 -7.91
N ASN A 125 -8.43 -3.56 -6.85
CA ASN A 125 -8.18 -2.12 -6.95
C ASN A 125 -7.20 -1.60 -5.88
N PRO A 126 -6.03 -2.24 -5.69
CA PRO A 126 -5.13 -1.92 -4.58
C PRO A 126 -4.60 -0.48 -4.61
N GLU A 127 -4.39 0.12 -5.80
CA GLU A 127 -3.86 1.49 -5.89
C GLU A 127 -4.84 2.53 -5.33
N VAL A 128 -6.14 2.41 -5.66
CA VAL A 128 -7.17 3.32 -5.16
C VAL A 128 -7.45 3.05 -3.69
N MET A 129 -7.52 1.77 -3.30
CA MET A 129 -7.68 1.38 -1.90
C MET A 129 -6.61 2.04 -1.01
N VAL A 130 -5.33 1.91 -1.34
CA VAL A 130 -4.24 2.52 -0.57
C VAL A 130 -4.31 4.05 -0.53
N LYS A 131 -4.87 4.68 -1.57
CA LYS A 131 -5.03 6.13 -1.64
C LYS A 131 -6.17 6.65 -0.78
N GLU A 132 -7.30 5.93 -0.73
CA GLU A 132 -8.58 6.44 -0.24
C GLU A 132 -9.11 5.71 1.00
N ASP A 133 -8.83 4.41 1.15
CA ASP A 133 -9.20 3.62 2.32
C ASP A 133 -8.18 3.81 3.47
N PRO A 134 -8.60 4.30 4.66
CA PRO A 134 -7.68 4.56 5.77
C PRO A 134 -6.93 3.31 6.24
N LEU A 135 -7.58 2.14 6.20
CA LEU A 135 -7.00 0.89 6.66
C LEU A 135 -5.95 0.36 5.67
N ALA A 136 -6.23 0.40 4.37
CA ALA A 136 -5.25 0.08 3.33
C ALA A 136 -4.03 1.01 3.38
N LYS A 137 -4.23 2.30 3.67
CA LYS A 137 -3.13 3.26 3.87
C LYS A 137 -2.29 2.94 5.10
N ALA A 138 -2.93 2.56 6.20
CA ALA A 138 -2.23 2.14 7.42
C ALA A 138 -1.46 0.82 7.21
N LEU A 139 -2.03 -0.12 6.47
CA LEU A 139 -1.33 -1.35 6.05
C LEU A 139 -0.10 -1.02 5.21
N LEU A 140 -0.19 -0.11 4.23
CA LEU A 140 0.98 0.29 3.45
C LEU A 140 2.14 0.75 4.37
N ALA A 141 1.84 1.55 5.39
CA ALA A 141 2.84 2.00 6.36
C ALA A 141 3.42 0.85 7.21
N GLU A 142 2.59 -0.08 7.69
CA GLU A 142 3.02 -1.25 8.48
C GLU A 142 3.93 -2.22 7.68
N PHE A 143 3.72 -2.28 6.37
CA PHE A 143 4.47 -3.12 5.43
C PHE A 143 5.56 -2.34 4.68
N ASN A 144 6.17 -1.35 5.36
CA ASN A 144 7.35 -0.61 4.89
C ASN A 144 7.16 0.11 3.54
N GLY A 145 5.93 0.53 3.22
CA GLY A 145 5.63 1.20 1.97
C GLY A 145 5.63 0.27 0.75
N ALA A 146 5.61 -1.06 0.92
CA ALA A 146 5.51 -2.00 -0.19
C ALA A 146 4.07 -2.02 -0.73
N PRO A 147 3.79 -1.46 -1.92
CA PRO A 147 2.43 -1.46 -2.47
C PRO A 147 2.05 -2.86 -2.96
N MET A 148 0.78 -3.21 -2.78
CA MET A 148 0.20 -4.37 -3.46
C MET A 148 -0.01 -3.99 -4.94
N ALA A 149 0.64 -4.71 -5.86
CA ALA A 149 0.48 -4.47 -7.29
C ALA A 149 -0.85 -5.05 -7.79
N ASN A 150 -1.54 -4.33 -8.67
CA ASN A 150 -2.74 -4.83 -9.32
C ASN A 150 -2.41 -5.98 -10.27
N GLN A 151 -2.91 -7.18 -9.96
CA GLN A 151 -2.71 -8.39 -10.76
C GLN A 151 -3.68 -8.50 -11.95
N SER A 152 -4.52 -7.47 -12.16
CA SER A 152 -5.52 -7.41 -13.23
C SER A 152 -6.47 -8.60 -13.23
N LEU A 153 -6.83 -9.07 -12.03
CA LEU A 153 -7.79 -10.16 -11.86
C LEU A 153 -9.20 -9.71 -12.23
N THR A 154 -9.98 -10.65 -12.77
CA THR A 154 -11.43 -10.46 -12.90
C THR A 154 -12.11 -10.58 -11.55
N GLU A 155 -13.34 -10.07 -11.45
CA GLU A 155 -14.18 -10.23 -10.25
C GLU A 155 -14.37 -11.71 -9.88
N GLU A 156 -14.56 -12.59 -10.87
CA GLU A 156 -14.69 -14.04 -10.66
C GLU A 156 -13.42 -14.66 -10.06
N GLN A 157 -12.24 -14.24 -10.54
CA GLN A 157 -10.97 -14.70 -9.98
C GLN A 157 -10.78 -14.20 -8.55
N ALA A 158 -11.08 -12.93 -8.28
CA ALA A 158 -11.05 -12.39 -6.92
C ALA A 158 -12.04 -13.10 -5.99
N ARG A 159 -13.24 -13.43 -6.49
CA ARG A 159 -14.24 -14.21 -5.76
C ARG A 159 -13.75 -15.63 -5.45
N ALA A 160 -13.05 -16.26 -6.39
CA ALA A 160 -12.45 -17.57 -6.17
C ALA A 160 -11.35 -17.51 -5.10
N VAL A 161 -10.45 -16.52 -5.14
CA VAL A 161 -9.43 -16.29 -4.12
C VAL A 161 -10.05 -16.04 -2.74
N LEU A 162 -11.14 -15.26 -2.68
CA LEU A 162 -11.92 -15.06 -1.46
C LEU A 162 -12.48 -16.38 -0.93
N GLU A 163 -12.98 -17.27 -1.80
CA GLU A 163 -13.47 -18.59 -1.39
C GLU A 163 -12.34 -19.46 -0.84
N TYR A 164 -11.17 -19.42 -1.46
CA TYR A 164 -9.97 -20.07 -0.93
C TYR A 164 -9.64 -19.57 0.47
N PHE A 165 -9.71 -18.27 0.73
CA PHE A 165 -9.44 -17.74 2.08
C PHE A 165 -10.40 -18.26 3.16
N ARG A 166 -11.60 -18.75 2.80
CA ARG A 166 -12.52 -19.40 3.74
C ARG A 166 -12.03 -20.78 4.20
N THR A 167 -11.04 -21.38 3.54
CA THR A 167 -10.46 -22.68 3.92
C THR A 167 -9.22 -22.57 4.81
N LEU A 168 -8.71 -21.35 5.03
CA LEU A 168 -7.41 -21.09 5.66
C LEU A 168 -7.45 -20.95 7.18
#